data_AF-A0A9E3SS25-F1
#
_entry.id   AF-A0A9E3SS25-F1
#
_cell.length_a   1.000
_cell.length_b   1.000
_cell.length_c   1.000
_cell.angle_alpha   90.00
_cell.angle_beta   90.00
_cell.angle_gamma   90.00
#
_symmetry.space_group_name_H-M   'P 1'
#
loop_
_entity.id
_entity.type
_entity.pdbx_description
1 polymer ?
#
loop_
_entity_poly.entity_id
_entity_poly.type
_entity_poly.pdbx_seq_one_letter_code
_entity_poly.pdbx_strand_id
1 'polypeptide(L)'
;MMKRYFLFLLAILFVLTGVVLAAPLQQIDNLGAFTDTLRADLERLADAAVGPQTRPDGWAGNVDIRSATMASDLWFDNELLANAIFGDGVRPPDWFGITSDRAAIIARNVRHDLELSANRVFTGATGAAFRPDDWGGALRRFQCSRTLQNDIRLADGLFNIPIETLESTLNFCQAVQVELEDKISANLNLDFSPDNPEMTLAVRGDLERLADELLGLNTRPPNYIRNTSIDSVTLGGDILLDLETLANQVFGQNIRPANWIGVISNNGYITWRNLRHDLE
;
A
#
# COMPACT_ATOMS: atom_id res chain seq x y z
N MET A 1 24.20 41.25 43.57
CA MET A 1 23.82 41.38 42.14
C MET A 1 24.11 40.13 41.30
N MET A 2 25.17 39.34 41.55
CA MET A 2 25.51 38.15 40.74
C MET A 2 24.48 37.00 40.71
N LYS A 3 23.73 36.75 41.80
CA LYS A 3 22.76 35.63 41.86
C LYS A 3 21.57 35.75 40.90
N ARG A 4 21.20 36.96 40.47
CA ARG A 4 20.08 37.19 39.53
C ARG A 4 20.46 36.91 38.08
N TYR A 5 21.73 37.12 37.70
CA TYR A 5 22.22 36.83 36.36
C TYR A 5 22.44 35.33 36.12
N PHE A 6 22.81 34.58 37.17
CA PHE A 6 22.99 33.13 37.07
C PHE A 6 21.67 32.39 36.81
N LEU A 7 20.58 32.79 37.47
CA LEU A 7 19.23 32.24 37.22
C LEU A 7 18.70 32.59 35.82
N PHE A 8 19.03 33.77 35.30
CA PHE A 8 18.62 34.18 33.95
C PHE A 8 19.38 33.40 32.86
N LEU A 9 20.68 33.14 33.06
CA LEU A 9 21.48 32.30 32.15
C LEU A 9 21.03 30.84 32.15
N LEU A 10 20.63 30.29 33.30
CA LEU A 10 20.12 28.93 33.41
C LEU A 10 18.73 28.76 32.75
N ALA A 11 17.89 29.79 32.82
CA ALA A 11 16.60 29.82 32.12
C ALA A 11 16.77 29.91 30.59
N ILE A 12 17.75 30.67 30.09
CA ILE A 12 18.06 30.73 28.65
C ILE A 12 18.66 29.40 28.15
N LEU A 13 19.47 28.73 28.98
CA LEU A 13 20.03 27.41 28.64
C LEU A 13 18.94 26.32 28.59
N PHE A 14 17.90 26.40 29.42
CA PHE A 14 16.74 25.49 29.38
C PHE A 14 15.74 25.78 28.25
N VAL A 15 15.71 27.01 27.73
CA VAL A 15 14.88 27.34 26.54
C VAL A 15 15.58 26.90 25.25
N LEU A 16 16.92 26.78 25.24
CA LEU A 16 17.70 26.31 24.09
C LEU A 16 17.77 24.78 23.95
N THR A 17 17.34 24.00 24.95
CA THR A 17 17.29 22.53 24.88
C THR A 17 15.93 21.98 24.42
N GLY A 18 14.96 22.85 24.13
CA GLY A 18 13.56 22.48 23.93
C GLY A 18 13.06 22.36 22.49
N VAL A 19 13.94 22.31 21.49
CA VAL A 19 13.52 22.01 20.11
C VAL A 19 14.29 20.80 19.59
N VAL A 20 13.96 19.63 20.13
CA VAL A 20 14.07 18.40 19.33
C VAL A 20 13.01 18.55 18.25
N LEU A 21 13.36 19.19 17.13
CA LEU A 21 12.61 19.00 15.90
C LEU A 21 12.71 17.49 15.65
N ALA A 22 11.60 16.77 15.87
CA ALA A 22 11.50 15.39 15.46
C ALA A 22 12.01 15.34 14.01
N ALA A 23 13.13 14.66 13.79
CA ALA A 23 13.66 14.50 12.45
C ALA A 23 12.51 13.99 11.59
N PRO A 24 12.31 14.57 10.38
CA PRO A 24 11.24 14.11 9.52
C PRO A 24 11.41 12.60 9.36
N LEU A 25 10.32 11.88 9.61
CA LEU A 25 10.24 10.43 9.53
C LEU A 25 10.82 9.94 8.19
N GLN A 26 12.12 9.60 8.15
CA GLN A 26 12.79 9.14 6.95
C GLN A 26 12.22 7.77 6.58
N GLN A 27 11.76 7.62 5.33
CA GLN A 27 11.18 6.36 4.84
C GLN A 27 12.26 5.39 4.30
N ILE A 28 13.45 5.94 4.07
CA ILE A 28 14.64 5.24 3.58
C ILE A 28 15.78 5.62 4.55
N ASP A 29 16.30 4.63 5.28
CA ASP A 29 17.30 4.87 6.34
C ASP A 29 18.63 5.36 5.78
N ASN A 30 19.04 4.83 4.63
CA ASN A 30 20.23 5.27 3.90
C ASN A 30 19.87 5.58 2.45
N LEU A 31 19.50 6.84 2.20
CA LEU A 31 19.07 7.28 0.87
C LEU A 31 20.16 7.05 -0.19
N GLY A 32 21.44 7.29 0.13
CA GLY A 32 22.53 7.13 -0.82
C GLY A 32 22.72 5.69 -1.27
N ALA A 33 22.74 4.74 -0.33
CA ALA A 33 22.81 3.32 -0.67
C ALA A 33 21.57 2.85 -1.42
N PHE A 34 20.39 3.35 -1.05
CA PHE A 34 19.14 3.03 -1.74
C PHE A 34 19.14 3.52 -3.19
N THR A 35 19.57 4.76 -3.45
CA THR A 35 19.63 5.31 -4.81
C THR A 35 20.73 4.66 -5.65
N ASP A 36 21.82 4.20 -5.03
CA ASP A 36 22.87 3.42 -5.69
C ASP A 36 22.35 2.09 -6.22
N THR A 37 21.72 1.29 -5.35
CA THR A 37 21.07 0.03 -5.75
C THR A 37 19.99 0.26 -6.81
N LEU A 38 19.18 1.31 -6.63
CA LEU A 38 18.13 1.67 -7.58
C LEU A 38 18.69 2.04 -8.95
N ARG A 39 19.82 2.75 -9.00
CA ARG A 39 20.53 3.07 -10.25
C ARG A 39 21.03 1.78 -10.91
N ALA A 40 21.68 0.90 -10.16
CA ALA A 40 22.18 -0.36 -10.71
C ALA A 40 21.06 -1.22 -11.33
N ASP A 41 19.91 -1.32 -10.65
CA ASP A 41 18.74 -2.03 -11.17
C ASP A 41 18.14 -1.35 -12.41
N LEU A 42 18.09 -0.01 -12.43
CA LEU A 42 17.59 0.76 -13.57
C LEU A 42 18.45 0.54 -14.82
N GLU A 43 19.78 0.58 -14.67
CA GLU A 43 20.72 0.31 -15.76
C GLU A 43 20.59 -1.12 -16.30
N ARG A 44 20.36 -2.10 -15.42
CA ARG A 44 20.13 -3.50 -15.85
C ARG A 44 18.81 -3.70 -16.55
N LEU A 45 17.76 -3.07 -16.05
CA LEU A 45 16.47 -3.11 -16.73
C LEU A 45 16.57 -2.45 -18.11
N ALA A 46 17.31 -1.35 -18.22
CA ALA A 46 17.60 -0.72 -19.51
C ALA A 46 18.35 -1.66 -20.46
N ASP A 47 19.41 -2.33 -19.99
CA ASP A 47 20.14 -3.31 -20.79
C ASP A 47 19.25 -4.46 -21.29
N ALA A 48 18.31 -4.91 -20.45
CA ALA A 48 17.36 -5.95 -20.82
C ALA A 48 16.26 -5.48 -21.78
N ALA A 49 15.79 -4.23 -21.63
CA ALA A 49 14.65 -3.71 -22.38
C ALA A 49 15.02 -3.13 -23.74
N VAL A 50 16.11 -2.35 -23.81
CA VAL A 50 16.52 -1.63 -25.03
C VAL A 50 17.89 -2.07 -25.57
N GLY A 51 18.56 -2.97 -24.87
CA GLY A 51 19.82 -3.58 -25.29
C GLY A 51 21.03 -3.08 -24.50
N PRO A 52 22.11 -3.88 -24.44
CA PRO A 52 23.30 -3.55 -23.65
C PRO A 52 23.89 -2.20 -24.05
N GLN A 53 24.18 -1.36 -23.04
CA GLN A 53 24.77 -0.03 -23.22
C GLN A 53 23.97 0.92 -24.15
N THR A 54 22.72 0.57 -24.45
CA THR A 54 21.81 1.40 -25.22
C THR A 54 20.90 2.11 -24.22
N ARG A 55 20.78 3.43 -24.35
CA ARG A 55 19.92 4.23 -23.47
C ARG A 55 18.99 5.10 -24.31
N PRO A 56 17.76 5.36 -23.84
CA PRO A 56 16.89 6.34 -24.46
C PRO A 56 17.56 7.71 -24.58
N ASP A 57 17.15 8.48 -25.60
CA ASP A 57 17.63 9.85 -25.80
C ASP A 57 17.34 10.71 -24.55
N GLY A 58 18.34 11.48 -24.12
CA GLY A 58 18.24 12.34 -22.94
C GLY A 58 18.56 11.65 -21.61
N TRP A 59 18.96 10.38 -21.61
CA TRP A 59 19.39 9.66 -20.40
C TRP A 59 20.44 10.46 -19.61
N ALA A 60 20.14 10.77 -18.35
CA ALA A 60 21.04 11.50 -17.47
C ALA A 60 22.20 10.61 -17.01
N GLY A 61 21.93 9.36 -16.65
CA GLY A 61 22.96 8.39 -16.27
C GLY A 61 23.76 8.81 -15.03
N ASN A 62 23.12 9.54 -14.11
CA ASN A 62 23.78 10.04 -12.90
C ASN A 62 24.11 8.88 -11.95
N VAL A 63 25.40 8.75 -11.62
CA VAL A 63 25.96 7.75 -10.71
C VAL A 63 26.57 8.37 -9.44
N ASP A 64 26.53 9.70 -9.30
CA ASP A 64 27.01 10.37 -8.09
C ASP A 64 25.90 10.39 -7.03
N ILE A 65 26.00 9.48 -6.06
CA ILE A 65 25.06 9.37 -4.93
C ILE A 65 25.00 10.64 -4.05
N ARG A 66 25.97 11.56 -4.19
CA ARG A 66 26.00 12.84 -3.47
C ARG A 66 25.42 13.98 -4.30
N SER A 67 25.07 13.75 -5.56
CA SER A 67 24.47 14.77 -6.41
C SER A 67 23.11 15.19 -5.86
N ALA A 68 22.88 16.50 -5.81
CA ALA A 68 21.58 17.06 -5.44
C ALA A 68 20.45 16.64 -6.40
N THR A 69 20.79 16.24 -7.63
CA THR A 69 19.83 15.81 -8.66
C THR A 69 19.69 14.29 -8.76
N MET A 70 20.39 13.50 -7.94
CA MET A 70 20.40 12.03 -8.08
C MET A 70 19.00 11.42 -8.16
N ALA A 71 18.09 11.84 -7.27
CA ALA A 71 16.72 11.32 -7.25
C ALA A 71 15.88 11.80 -8.45
N SER A 72 16.02 13.07 -8.87
CA SER A 72 15.29 13.58 -10.04
C SER A 72 15.78 12.94 -11.33
N ASP A 73 17.09 12.72 -11.45
CA ASP A 73 17.70 12.08 -12.62
C ASP A 73 17.29 10.60 -12.71
N LEU A 74 17.22 9.90 -11.56
CA LEU A 74 16.65 8.55 -11.48
C LEU A 74 15.20 8.49 -11.95
N TRP A 75 14.38 9.44 -11.51
CA TRP A 75 12.99 9.51 -11.96
C TRP A 75 12.90 9.78 -13.46
N PHE A 76 13.66 10.75 -13.96
CA PHE A 76 13.65 11.11 -15.37
C PHE A 76 14.07 9.93 -16.26
N ASP A 77 15.18 9.26 -15.90
CA ASP A 77 15.65 8.06 -16.59
C ASP A 77 14.62 6.93 -16.53
N ASN A 78 13.96 6.72 -15.38
CA ASN A 78 12.89 5.73 -15.26
C ASN A 78 11.68 6.04 -16.15
N GLU A 79 11.29 7.31 -16.31
CA GLU A 79 10.21 7.71 -17.24
C GLU A 79 10.61 7.49 -18.70
N LEU A 80 11.86 7.78 -19.07
CA LEU A 80 12.38 7.50 -20.41
C LEU A 80 12.40 6.00 -20.70
N LEU A 81 12.83 5.19 -19.74
CA LEU A 81 12.80 3.73 -19.87
C LEU A 81 11.36 3.20 -19.96
N ALA A 82 10.44 3.78 -19.18
CA ALA A 82 9.03 3.43 -19.26
C ALA A 82 8.43 3.69 -20.64
N ASN A 83 8.80 4.80 -21.30
CA ASN A 83 8.40 5.04 -22.68
C ASN A 83 8.90 3.94 -23.63
N ALA A 84 10.14 3.46 -23.45
CA ALA A 84 10.67 2.37 -24.26
C ALA A 84 9.99 1.01 -23.99
N ILE A 85 9.57 0.74 -22.75
CA ILE A 85 8.95 -0.54 -22.34
C ILE A 85 7.45 -0.59 -22.69
N PHE A 86 6.71 0.50 -22.44
CA PHE A 86 5.25 0.54 -22.52
C PHE A 86 4.72 1.35 -23.70
N GLY A 87 5.55 2.21 -24.30
CA GLY A 87 5.16 3.20 -25.30
C GLY A 87 5.14 4.62 -24.75
N ASP A 88 5.29 5.61 -25.64
CA ASP A 88 5.37 7.03 -25.27
C ASP A 88 4.14 7.51 -24.50
N GLY A 89 4.36 8.00 -23.28
CA GLY A 89 3.29 8.50 -22.41
C GLY A 89 2.34 7.42 -21.88
N VAL A 90 2.58 6.14 -22.18
CA VAL A 90 1.79 5.01 -21.69
C VAL A 90 2.37 4.53 -20.38
N ARG A 91 1.53 4.40 -19.35
CA ARG A 91 1.93 3.90 -18.04
C ARG A 91 0.97 2.78 -17.59
N PRO A 92 1.48 1.74 -16.92
CA PRO A 92 0.61 0.72 -16.36
C PRO A 92 -0.26 1.30 -15.22
N PRO A 93 -1.33 0.58 -14.83
CA PRO A 93 -2.01 0.85 -13.57
C PRO A 93 -1.01 0.92 -12.40
N ASP A 94 -1.32 1.73 -11.40
CA ASP A 94 -0.51 1.96 -10.21
C ASP A 94 0.87 2.60 -10.44
N TRP A 95 1.17 3.12 -11.65
CA TRP A 95 2.36 3.94 -11.86
C TRP A 95 2.32 5.19 -11.00
N PHE A 96 3.36 5.41 -10.21
CA PHE A 96 3.43 6.52 -9.29
C PHE A 96 3.87 7.80 -9.99
N GLY A 97 4.96 7.76 -10.74
CA GLY A 97 5.62 8.94 -11.29
C GLY A 97 6.08 9.92 -10.20
N ILE A 98 6.32 11.17 -10.61
CA ILE A 98 6.75 12.24 -9.70
C ILE A 98 5.56 12.91 -9.02
N THR A 99 5.55 12.87 -7.69
CA THR A 99 4.49 13.49 -6.87
C THR A 99 5.01 14.31 -5.72
N SER A 100 6.32 14.51 -5.65
CA SER A 100 6.98 15.24 -4.57
C SER A 100 8.33 15.75 -5.05
N ASP A 101 8.82 16.82 -4.43
CA ASP A 101 10.17 17.37 -4.55
C ASP A 101 11.16 16.72 -3.56
N ARG A 102 10.69 15.87 -2.64
CA ARG A 102 11.54 15.23 -1.64
C ARG A 102 12.23 14.01 -2.23
N ALA A 103 13.57 14.04 -2.28
CA ALA A 103 14.40 12.98 -2.86
C ALA A 103 14.06 11.56 -2.37
N ALA A 104 13.76 11.38 -1.08
CA ALA A 104 13.40 10.06 -0.54
C ALA A 104 12.04 9.55 -1.06
N ILE A 105 11.06 10.44 -1.26
CA ILE A 105 9.75 10.07 -1.83
C ILE A 105 9.90 9.76 -3.31
N ILE A 106 10.70 10.57 -4.04
CA ILE A 106 11.02 10.32 -5.45
C ILE A 106 11.68 8.95 -5.60
N ALA A 107 12.77 8.67 -4.88
CA ALA A 107 13.49 7.40 -4.97
C ALA A 107 12.58 6.19 -4.65
N ARG A 108 11.74 6.32 -3.63
CA ARG A 108 10.74 5.30 -3.30
C ARG A 108 9.74 5.07 -4.44
N ASN A 109 9.19 6.14 -5.03
CA ASN A 109 8.26 6.02 -6.14
C ASN A 109 8.93 5.38 -7.36
N VAL A 110 10.16 5.81 -7.69
CA VAL A 110 10.95 5.21 -8.77
C VAL A 110 11.19 3.73 -8.51
N ARG A 111 11.47 3.32 -7.27
CA ARG A 111 11.60 1.89 -6.94
C ARG A 111 10.32 1.12 -7.25
N HIS A 112 9.15 1.64 -6.87
CA HIS A 112 7.87 1.01 -7.17
C HIS A 112 7.67 0.84 -8.68
N ASP A 113 7.80 1.94 -9.42
CA ASP A 113 7.63 2.01 -10.86
C ASP A 113 8.63 1.10 -11.62
N LEU A 114 9.86 1.01 -11.12
CA LEU A 114 10.88 0.14 -11.66
C LEU A 114 10.55 -1.34 -11.44
N GLU A 115 9.92 -1.72 -10.33
CA GLU A 115 9.43 -3.09 -10.12
C GLU A 115 8.27 -3.45 -11.06
N LEU A 116 7.37 -2.49 -11.37
CA LEU A 116 6.32 -2.69 -12.38
C LEU A 116 6.93 -2.89 -13.77
N SER A 117 7.94 -2.09 -14.12
CA SER A 117 8.67 -2.22 -15.38
C SER A 117 9.44 -3.53 -15.46
N ALA A 118 10.09 -3.94 -14.36
CA ALA A 118 10.78 -5.21 -14.24
C ALA A 118 9.84 -6.41 -14.37
N ASN A 119 8.62 -6.34 -13.80
CA ASN A 119 7.59 -7.35 -14.04
C ASN A 119 7.24 -7.46 -15.52
N ARG A 120 7.13 -6.35 -16.25
CA ARG A 120 6.87 -6.39 -17.69
C ARG A 120 8.00 -7.05 -18.49
N VAL A 121 9.25 -6.73 -18.18
CA VAL A 121 10.42 -7.18 -18.95
C VAL A 121 10.87 -8.59 -18.58
N PHE A 122 10.86 -8.92 -17.29
CA PHE A 122 11.36 -10.20 -16.77
C PHE A 122 10.25 -11.22 -16.45
N THR A 123 9.07 -11.10 -17.06
CA THR A 123 8.06 -12.18 -17.00
C THR A 123 8.28 -13.13 -18.17
N GLY A 124 8.64 -14.38 -17.85
CA GLY A 124 8.85 -15.42 -18.86
C GLY A 124 7.56 -15.83 -19.58
N ALA A 125 7.69 -16.56 -20.69
CA ALA A 125 6.55 -17.08 -21.47
C ALA A 125 5.58 -17.98 -20.65
N THR A 126 6.04 -18.51 -19.52
CA THR A 126 5.26 -19.31 -18.57
C THR A 126 4.55 -18.48 -17.49
N GLY A 127 4.69 -17.15 -17.52
CA GLY A 127 3.96 -16.20 -16.68
C GLY A 127 4.54 -15.90 -15.29
N ALA A 128 5.61 -16.59 -14.87
CA ALA A 128 6.30 -16.24 -13.63
C ALA A 128 7.29 -15.09 -13.88
N ALA A 129 7.17 -14.02 -13.10
CA ALA A 129 8.20 -12.98 -13.03
C ALA A 129 9.47 -13.60 -12.44
N PHE A 130 10.58 -13.53 -13.17
CA PHE A 130 11.91 -13.81 -12.63
C PHE A 130 12.64 -12.48 -12.41
N ARG A 131 13.69 -12.50 -11.58
CA ARG A 131 14.64 -11.40 -11.46
C ARG A 131 16.03 -11.97 -11.72
N PRO A 132 16.93 -11.24 -12.39
CA PRO A 132 18.33 -11.64 -12.49
C PRO A 132 18.95 -11.84 -11.10
N ASP A 133 19.92 -12.76 -10.98
CA ASP A 133 20.55 -13.11 -9.70
C ASP A 133 21.20 -11.90 -9.00
N ASP A 134 21.60 -10.90 -9.78
CA ASP A 134 22.24 -9.70 -9.28
C ASP A 134 21.25 -8.59 -8.94
N TRP A 135 19.96 -8.69 -9.32
CA TRP A 135 18.93 -7.68 -9.05
C TRP A 135 18.87 -7.32 -7.57
N GLY A 136 19.20 -6.07 -7.25
CA GLY A 136 19.27 -5.62 -5.87
C GLY A 136 17.89 -5.58 -5.22
N GLY A 137 16.89 -5.15 -6.00
CA GLY A 137 15.51 -5.03 -5.55
C GLY A 137 15.37 -4.10 -4.35
N ALA A 138 14.27 -4.28 -3.62
CA ALA A 138 14.07 -3.70 -2.30
C ALA A 138 13.06 -4.54 -1.51
N LEU A 139 12.76 -4.14 -0.28
CA LEU A 139 11.67 -4.71 0.52
C LEU A 139 10.35 -4.71 -0.27
N ARG A 140 9.53 -5.76 -0.15
CA ARG A 140 8.30 -5.90 -0.95
C ARG A 140 7.27 -4.83 -0.63
N ARG A 141 7.38 -4.15 0.52
CA ARG A 141 6.57 -2.95 0.80
C ARG A 141 6.63 -1.91 -0.32
N PHE A 142 7.76 -1.79 -1.02
CA PHE A 142 7.90 -0.85 -2.13
C PHE A 142 7.14 -1.28 -3.39
N GLN A 143 6.63 -2.51 -3.46
CA GLN A 143 5.74 -2.99 -4.52
C GLN A 143 4.26 -2.71 -4.21
N CYS A 144 3.94 -2.25 -3.00
CA CYS A 144 2.56 -1.98 -2.61
C CYS A 144 2.07 -0.61 -3.08
N SER A 145 0.77 -0.36 -2.98
CA SER A 145 0.18 0.93 -3.33
C SER A 145 0.80 2.08 -2.54
N ARG A 146 0.75 3.29 -3.10
CA ARG A 146 1.34 4.48 -2.48
C ARG A 146 0.73 4.74 -1.10
N THR A 147 -0.58 4.57 -1.02
CA THR A 147 -1.36 4.73 0.22
C THR A 147 -0.82 3.77 1.27
N LEU A 148 -0.73 2.47 0.98
CA LEU A 148 -0.22 1.50 1.94
C LEU A 148 1.22 1.80 2.36
N GLN A 149 2.09 2.21 1.44
CA GLN A 149 3.46 2.61 1.77
C GLN A 149 3.52 3.81 2.72
N ASN A 150 2.62 4.77 2.58
CA ASN A 150 2.50 5.90 3.49
C ASN A 150 1.91 5.47 4.84
N ASP A 151 0.89 4.63 4.83
CA ASP A 151 0.21 4.18 6.04
C ASP A 151 1.14 3.35 6.93
N ILE A 152 1.91 2.43 6.34
CA ILE A 152 2.97 1.70 7.06
C ILE A 152 3.94 2.68 7.71
N ARG A 153 4.33 3.75 7.00
CA ARG A 153 5.29 4.73 7.52
C ARG A 153 4.71 5.52 8.69
N LEU A 154 3.44 5.92 8.59
CA LEU A 154 2.74 6.66 9.64
C LEU A 154 2.50 5.78 10.86
N ALA A 155 2.06 4.53 10.65
CA ALA A 155 1.85 3.56 11.71
C ALA A 155 3.12 3.29 12.52
N ASP A 156 4.22 2.99 11.84
CA ASP A 156 5.52 2.77 12.48
C ASP A 156 6.04 4.06 13.14
N GLY A 157 6.03 5.18 12.41
CA GLY A 157 6.68 6.41 12.87
C GLY A 157 5.92 7.22 13.91
N LEU A 158 4.59 7.25 13.86
CA LEU A 158 3.76 8.04 14.78
C LEU A 158 3.13 7.19 15.88
N PHE A 159 2.74 5.96 15.56
CA PHE A 159 2.03 5.08 16.49
C PHE A 159 2.91 3.96 17.06
N ASN A 160 4.16 3.83 16.59
CA ASN A 160 5.08 2.75 16.98
C ASN A 160 4.43 1.37 16.76
N ILE A 161 3.74 1.22 15.62
CA ILE A 161 3.09 -0.01 15.18
C ILE A 161 3.94 -0.62 14.06
N PRO A 162 4.86 -1.56 14.37
CA PRO A 162 5.63 -2.24 13.35
C PRO A 162 4.77 -3.26 12.61
N ILE A 163 5.09 -3.51 11.34
CA ILE A 163 4.55 -4.61 10.54
C ILE A 163 5.36 -5.89 10.82
N GLU A 164 4.67 -7.01 11.02
CA GLU A 164 5.22 -8.32 11.35
C GLU A 164 5.05 -9.33 10.20
N THR A 165 4.21 -9.02 9.21
CA THR A 165 4.05 -9.85 8.00
C THR A 165 5.40 -10.14 7.36
N LEU A 166 5.71 -11.42 7.20
CA LEU A 166 6.95 -11.86 6.57
C LEU A 166 6.98 -11.47 5.08
N GLU A 167 8.13 -11.01 4.60
CA GLU A 167 8.36 -10.67 3.19
C GLU A 167 8.06 -11.85 2.23
N SER A 168 8.17 -13.10 2.68
CA SER A 168 7.82 -14.28 1.88
C SER A 168 6.31 -14.55 1.74
N THR A 169 5.46 -13.78 2.42
CA THR A 169 4.01 -13.98 2.43
C THR A 169 3.41 -13.83 1.02
N LEU A 170 2.58 -14.78 0.61
CA LEU A 170 1.80 -14.66 -0.63
C LEU A 170 0.85 -13.46 -0.51
N ASN A 171 0.70 -12.67 -1.57
CA ASN A 171 -0.09 -11.43 -1.54
C ASN A 171 0.34 -10.46 -0.40
N PHE A 172 1.65 -10.34 -0.19
CA PHE A 172 2.27 -9.52 0.87
C PHE A 172 1.56 -8.18 1.12
N CYS A 173 1.29 -7.38 0.08
CA CYS A 173 0.65 -6.08 0.25
C CYS A 173 -0.76 -6.16 0.85
N GLN A 174 -1.56 -7.16 0.46
CA GLN A 174 -2.87 -7.38 1.04
C GLN A 174 -2.76 -7.85 2.50
N ALA A 175 -1.83 -8.76 2.78
CA ALA A 175 -1.59 -9.24 4.15
C ALA A 175 -1.15 -8.09 5.08
N VAL A 176 -0.23 -7.24 4.62
CA VAL A 176 0.23 -6.06 5.36
C VAL A 176 -0.90 -5.05 5.55
N GLN A 177 -1.75 -4.83 4.53
CA GLN A 177 -2.89 -3.94 4.66
C GLN A 177 -3.85 -4.43 5.76
N VAL A 178 -4.22 -5.71 5.75
CA VAL A 178 -5.09 -6.30 6.78
C VAL A 178 -4.45 -6.20 8.16
N GLU A 179 -3.17 -6.57 8.28
CA GLU A 179 -2.44 -6.47 9.55
C GLU A 179 -2.44 -5.02 10.08
N LEU A 180 -2.19 -4.06 9.20
CA LEU A 180 -2.12 -2.65 9.57
C LEU A 180 -3.48 -2.11 10.03
N GLU A 181 -4.54 -2.45 9.31
CA GLU A 181 -5.92 -2.09 9.69
C GLU A 181 -6.28 -2.65 11.08
N ASP A 182 -5.96 -3.91 11.34
CA ASP A 182 -6.20 -4.57 12.63
C ASP A 182 -5.40 -3.88 13.76
N LYS A 183 -4.11 -3.65 13.55
CA LYS A 183 -3.24 -3.03 14.57
C LYS A 183 -3.61 -1.59 14.87
N ILE A 184 -3.93 -0.79 13.84
CA ILE A 184 -4.39 0.60 14.04
C ILE A 184 -5.71 0.60 14.80
N SER A 185 -6.64 -0.29 14.45
CA SER A 185 -7.95 -0.32 15.10
C SER A 185 -7.86 -0.71 16.58
N ALA A 186 -7.01 -1.68 16.90
CA ALA A 186 -6.71 -2.04 18.29
C ALA A 186 -6.04 -0.88 19.05
N ASN A 187 -5.08 -0.18 18.42
CA ASN A 187 -4.36 0.95 19.05
C ASN A 187 -5.27 2.16 19.31
N LEU A 188 -6.17 2.45 18.36
CA LEU A 188 -7.14 3.54 18.46
C LEU A 188 -8.43 3.13 19.20
N ASN A 189 -8.51 1.90 19.69
CA ASN A 189 -9.66 1.34 20.40
C ASN A 189 -10.98 1.45 19.61
N LEU A 190 -10.91 1.27 18.28
CA LEU A 190 -12.08 1.30 17.38
C LEU A 190 -13.00 0.08 17.57
N ASP A 191 -12.53 -0.95 18.28
CA ASP A 191 -13.32 -2.14 18.65
C ASP A 191 -14.52 -1.83 19.55
N PHE A 192 -14.48 -0.73 20.31
CA PHE A 192 -15.45 -0.40 21.36
C PHE A 192 -16.63 0.47 20.87
N SER A 193 -17.15 0.25 19.67
CA SER A 193 -18.52 0.71 19.39
C SER A 193 -19.49 -0.37 19.88
N PRO A 194 -20.31 -0.11 20.92
CA PRO A 194 -21.32 -1.08 21.39
C PRO A 194 -22.32 -1.47 20.29
N ASP A 195 -22.41 -0.67 19.22
CA ASP A 195 -23.34 -0.85 18.12
C ASP A 195 -22.79 -1.76 16.99
N ASN A 196 -21.54 -2.25 17.06
CA ASN A 196 -20.91 -3.03 15.98
C ASN A 196 -21.72 -4.27 15.53
N PRO A 197 -22.28 -5.11 16.43
CA PRO A 197 -23.13 -6.24 16.03
C PRO A 197 -24.45 -5.80 15.38
N GLU A 198 -25.07 -4.74 15.89
CA GLU A 198 -26.31 -4.18 15.33
C GLU A 198 -26.08 -3.60 13.93
N MET A 199 -24.97 -2.88 13.76
CA MET A 199 -24.56 -2.33 12.46
C MET A 199 -24.27 -3.44 11.45
N THR A 200 -23.61 -4.52 11.85
CA THR A 200 -23.37 -5.70 11.00
C THR A 200 -24.69 -6.37 10.62
N LEU A 201 -25.63 -6.51 11.57
CA LEU A 201 -26.97 -7.03 11.31
C LEU A 201 -27.79 -6.12 10.37
N ALA A 202 -27.58 -4.80 10.43
CA ALA A 202 -28.20 -3.87 9.49
C ALA A 202 -27.71 -4.14 8.05
N VAL A 203 -26.42 -4.41 7.85
CA VAL A 203 -25.89 -4.82 6.54
C VAL A 203 -26.55 -6.10 6.04
N ARG A 204 -26.77 -7.10 6.91
CA ARG A 204 -27.56 -8.31 6.58
C ARG A 204 -28.97 -7.95 6.09
N GLY A 205 -29.65 -7.03 6.75
CA GLY A 205 -30.98 -6.56 6.35
C GLY A 205 -30.97 -5.91 4.96
N ASP A 206 -29.99 -5.06 4.69
CA ASP A 206 -29.84 -4.41 3.39
C ASP A 206 -29.45 -5.40 2.28
N LEU A 207 -28.61 -6.41 2.57
CA LEU A 207 -28.31 -7.49 1.64
C LEU A 207 -29.55 -8.33 1.29
N GLU A 208 -30.44 -8.58 2.27
CA GLU A 208 -31.72 -9.24 2.00
C GLU A 208 -32.60 -8.42 1.07
N ARG A 209 -32.68 -7.10 1.29
CA ARG A 209 -33.42 -6.19 0.41
C ARG A 209 -32.83 -6.20 -1.00
N LEU A 210 -31.50 -6.09 -1.12
CA LEU A 210 -30.82 -6.12 -2.42
C LEU A 210 -31.08 -7.43 -3.16
N ALA A 211 -31.03 -8.57 -2.47
CA ALA A 211 -31.35 -9.87 -3.06
C ALA A 211 -32.81 -9.94 -3.56
N ASP A 212 -33.77 -9.39 -2.80
CA ASP A 212 -35.17 -9.31 -3.23
C ASP A 212 -35.35 -8.40 -4.45
N GLU A 213 -34.61 -7.30 -4.54
CA GLU A 213 -34.65 -6.38 -5.68
C GLU A 213 -34.05 -6.99 -6.95
N LEU A 214 -32.96 -7.75 -6.84
CA LEU A 214 -32.24 -8.33 -7.97
C LEU A 214 -32.84 -9.66 -8.46
N LEU A 215 -33.28 -10.52 -7.55
CA LEU A 215 -33.72 -11.89 -7.85
C LEU A 215 -35.23 -12.11 -7.66
N GLY A 216 -35.92 -11.15 -7.05
CA GLY A 216 -37.32 -11.27 -6.67
C GLY A 216 -37.50 -11.72 -5.21
N LEU A 217 -38.69 -11.44 -4.68
CA LEU A 217 -39.03 -11.64 -3.27
C LEU A 217 -38.74 -13.08 -2.80
N ASN A 218 -37.97 -13.21 -1.71
CA ASN A 218 -37.56 -14.48 -1.10
C ASN A 218 -36.83 -15.44 -2.05
N THR A 219 -36.29 -14.94 -3.17
CA THR A 219 -35.47 -15.75 -4.08
C THR A 219 -34.01 -15.54 -3.73
N ARG A 220 -33.28 -16.63 -3.47
CA ARG A 220 -31.87 -16.59 -3.07
C ARG A 220 -31.03 -17.51 -3.95
N PRO A 221 -29.73 -17.20 -4.14
CA PRO A 221 -28.80 -18.13 -4.76
C PRO A 221 -28.69 -19.46 -3.99
N PRO A 222 -28.21 -20.53 -4.63
CA PRO A 222 -27.84 -21.77 -3.92
C PRO A 222 -26.80 -21.52 -2.83
N ASN A 223 -26.88 -22.28 -1.73
CA ASN A 223 -25.98 -22.21 -0.55
C ASN A 223 -26.00 -20.89 0.23
N TYR A 224 -27.00 -20.05 0.01
CA TYR A 224 -27.19 -18.82 0.76
C TYR A 224 -27.61 -19.14 2.21
N ILE A 225 -26.80 -18.73 3.18
CA ILE A 225 -26.87 -19.11 4.60
C ILE A 225 -28.00 -18.36 5.30
N ARG A 226 -28.14 -17.05 5.05
CA ARG A 226 -29.14 -16.18 5.68
C ARG A 226 -29.05 -16.15 7.21
N ASN A 227 -27.83 -16.10 7.78
CA ASN A 227 -27.67 -15.94 9.22
C ASN A 227 -28.17 -14.55 9.67
N THR A 228 -29.13 -14.52 10.61
CA THR A 228 -29.71 -13.30 11.19
C THR A 228 -29.50 -13.19 12.70
N SER A 229 -28.65 -14.05 13.28
CA SER A 229 -28.39 -14.05 14.72
C SER A 229 -27.32 -13.03 15.07
N ILE A 230 -27.69 -11.98 15.81
CA ILE A 230 -26.77 -10.92 16.26
C ILE A 230 -25.65 -11.44 17.16
N ASP A 231 -25.93 -12.50 17.93
CA ASP A 231 -24.97 -13.12 18.85
C ASP A 231 -24.08 -14.17 18.15
N SER A 232 -24.24 -14.38 16.84
CA SER A 232 -23.41 -15.35 16.12
C SER A 232 -22.01 -14.80 15.87
N VAL A 233 -21.00 -15.53 16.33
CA VAL A 233 -19.59 -15.26 16.04
C VAL A 233 -19.24 -15.35 14.54
N THR A 234 -20.08 -16.03 13.75
CA THR A 234 -19.89 -16.16 12.29
C THR A 234 -20.70 -15.16 11.49
N LEU A 235 -21.49 -14.26 12.12
CA LEU A 235 -22.42 -13.38 11.41
C LEU A 235 -21.74 -12.62 10.26
N GLY A 236 -20.60 -11.97 10.51
CA GLY A 236 -19.87 -11.24 9.47
C GLY A 236 -19.36 -12.14 8.34
N GLY A 237 -18.86 -13.34 8.67
CA GLY A 237 -18.40 -14.33 7.69
C GLY A 237 -19.54 -14.86 6.83
N ASP A 238 -20.69 -15.15 7.43
CA ASP A 238 -21.87 -15.64 6.72
C ASP A 238 -22.44 -14.55 5.80
N ILE A 239 -22.44 -13.28 6.21
CA ILE A 239 -22.82 -12.14 5.35
C ILE A 239 -21.86 -12.01 4.17
N LEU A 240 -20.54 -12.10 4.39
CA LEU A 240 -19.56 -12.05 3.30
C LEU A 240 -19.82 -13.16 2.29
N LEU A 241 -20.02 -14.40 2.75
CA LEU A 241 -20.27 -15.55 1.87
C LEU A 241 -21.57 -15.38 1.07
N ASP A 242 -22.64 -14.89 1.70
CA ASP A 242 -23.90 -14.62 1.04
C ASP A 242 -23.78 -13.49 -0.01
N LEU A 243 -23.04 -12.43 0.33
CA LEU A 243 -22.74 -11.32 -0.56
C LEU A 243 -21.93 -11.79 -1.79
N GLU A 244 -20.89 -12.59 -1.59
CA GLU A 244 -20.09 -13.21 -2.65
C GLU A 244 -20.94 -14.13 -3.54
N THR A 245 -21.85 -14.89 -2.94
CA THR A 245 -22.75 -15.79 -3.68
C THR A 245 -23.76 -15.00 -4.52
N LEU A 246 -24.32 -13.90 -3.97
CA LEU A 246 -25.18 -12.99 -4.72
C LEU A 246 -24.42 -12.31 -5.87
N ALA A 247 -23.21 -11.82 -5.61
CA ALA A 247 -22.35 -11.22 -6.63
C ALA A 247 -22.04 -12.20 -7.76
N ASN A 248 -21.73 -13.46 -7.43
CA ASN A 248 -21.52 -14.52 -8.43
C ASN A 248 -22.76 -14.77 -9.31
N GLN A 249 -23.96 -14.68 -8.73
CA GLN A 249 -25.22 -14.85 -9.46
C GLN A 249 -25.51 -13.66 -10.39
N VAL A 250 -25.16 -12.44 -9.97
CA VAL A 250 -25.53 -11.19 -10.67
C VAL A 250 -24.48 -10.77 -11.70
N PHE A 251 -23.20 -10.78 -11.32
CA PHE A 251 -22.09 -10.33 -12.18
C PHE A 251 -21.40 -11.48 -12.91
N GLY A 252 -21.60 -12.71 -12.45
CA GLY A 252 -20.90 -13.90 -12.93
C GLY A 252 -19.80 -14.37 -11.98
N GLN A 253 -19.32 -15.59 -12.21
CA GLN A 253 -18.35 -16.26 -11.34
C GLN A 253 -17.06 -15.46 -11.21
N ASN A 254 -16.72 -15.07 -9.97
CA ASN A 254 -15.53 -14.31 -9.58
C ASN A 254 -15.40 -12.95 -10.30
N ILE A 255 -16.50 -12.38 -10.78
CA ILE A 255 -16.54 -11.02 -11.34
C ILE A 255 -17.02 -10.07 -10.24
N ARG A 256 -16.23 -9.06 -9.90
CA ARG A 256 -16.55 -8.07 -8.87
C ARG A 256 -16.41 -6.64 -9.41
N PRO A 257 -17.17 -5.67 -8.87
CA PRO A 257 -16.95 -4.26 -9.12
C PRO A 257 -15.52 -3.83 -8.77
N ALA A 258 -15.08 -2.70 -9.35
CA ALA A 258 -13.83 -2.08 -8.97
C ALA A 258 -13.86 -1.68 -7.47
N ASN A 259 -12.77 -1.89 -6.76
CA ASN A 259 -12.61 -1.62 -5.31
C ASN A 259 -13.46 -2.52 -4.39
N TRP A 260 -13.92 -3.67 -4.86
CA TRP A 260 -14.46 -4.71 -3.98
C TRP A 260 -13.38 -5.19 -3.01
N ILE A 261 -13.68 -5.14 -1.71
CA ILE A 261 -12.77 -5.49 -0.64
C ILE A 261 -12.72 -7.01 -0.46
N GLY A 262 -13.87 -7.67 -0.34
CA GLY A 262 -13.99 -9.14 -0.31
C GLY A 262 -13.32 -9.82 0.88
N VAL A 263 -13.00 -9.07 1.93
CA VAL A 263 -12.35 -9.57 3.15
C VAL A 263 -12.96 -8.95 4.40
N ILE A 264 -12.99 -9.74 5.47
CA ILE A 264 -13.42 -9.32 6.81
C ILE A 264 -12.27 -9.46 7.81
N SER A 265 -12.41 -8.83 8.97
CA SER A 265 -11.43 -8.83 10.06
C SER A 265 -12.02 -9.45 11.33
N ASN A 266 -11.16 -9.81 12.28
CA ASN A 266 -11.61 -10.14 13.63
C ASN A 266 -12.14 -8.92 14.40
N ASN A 267 -11.85 -7.71 13.93
CA ASN A 267 -12.41 -6.46 14.44
C ASN A 267 -13.82 -6.24 13.86
N GLY A 268 -14.82 -6.13 14.74
CA GLY A 268 -16.23 -6.00 14.35
C GLY A 268 -16.55 -4.73 13.57
N TYR A 269 -15.85 -3.62 13.86
CA TYR A 269 -16.01 -2.37 13.14
C TYR A 269 -15.47 -2.46 11.71
N ILE A 270 -14.26 -3.03 11.52
CA ILE A 270 -13.69 -3.25 10.19
C ILE A 270 -14.58 -4.19 9.37
N THR A 271 -15.07 -5.27 9.98
CA THR A 271 -15.99 -6.20 9.33
C THR A 271 -17.26 -5.51 8.86
N TRP A 272 -17.93 -4.75 9.73
CA TRP A 272 -19.10 -3.96 9.35
C TRP A 272 -18.78 -3.00 8.19
N ARG A 273 -17.70 -2.23 8.30
CA ARG A 273 -17.29 -1.23 7.30
C ARG A 273 -17.07 -1.87 5.93
N ASN A 274 -16.32 -2.97 5.88
CA ASN A 274 -16.00 -3.66 4.63
C ASN A 274 -17.25 -4.24 3.99
N LEU A 275 -18.09 -4.93 4.78
CA LEU A 275 -19.35 -5.49 4.28
C LEU A 275 -20.31 -4.41 3.77
N ARG A 276 -20.37 -3.27 4.47
CA ARG A 276 -21.18 -2.12 4.05
C ARG A 276 -20.67 -1.54 2.73
N HIS A 277 -19.36 -1.34 2.61
CA HIS A 277 -18.73 -0.82 1.38
C HIS A 277 -18.95 -1.75 0.18
N ASP A 278 -18.78 -3.05 0.35
CA ASP A 278 -18.98 -4.02 -0.75
C ASP A 278 -20.47 -4.16 -1.15
N LEU A 279 -21.39 -3.89 -0.23
CA LEU A 279 -22.83 -3.95 -0.52
C LEU A 279 -23.34 -2.75 -1.34
N GLU A 280 -22.75 -1.57 -1.16
CA GLU A 280 -23.16 -0.29 -1.79
C GLU A 280 -22.63 -0.13 -3.23
#